data_AF-A0A530H814-F1
#
_entry.id   AF-A0A530H814-F1
#
_cell.length_a   1.000
_cell.length_b   1.000
_cell.length_c   1.000
_cell.angle_alpha   90.00
_cell.angle_beta   90.00
_cell.angle_gamma   90.00
#
_symmetry.space_group_name_H-M   'P 1'
#
loop_
_entity.id
_entity.type
_entity.pdbx_description
1 polymer ?
#
loop_
_entity_poly.entity_id
_entity_poly.type
_entity_poly.pdbx_seq_one_letter_code
_entity_poly.pdbx_strand_id
1 'polypeptide(L)'
;MNWPLWYPSLDRAWPAGDHERLLLAAVHVDPVAAERELRAWIGTHDLNDCTFSEQRLILAAWNRLGPGLRDLPDAPRLAGLQRMLWTRTMLLMRECQPAFAALAVADVPMMLIKGAARAADPVGRGGRSFHDLDIVVPRNRLGDALGVFVELGWEPSSGSSAMRML
;
A
#
# COMPACT_ATOMS: atom_id res chain seq x y z
N MET A 1 3.53 26.34 -24.68
CA MET A 1 3.02 26.74 -23.34
C MET A 1 3.95 26.08 -22.32
N ASN A 2 4.97 26.81 -21.86
CA ASN A 2 5.91 26.30 -20.85
C ASN A 2 5.22 26.36 -19.50
N TRP A 3 4.81 25.22 -18.95
CA TRP A 3 4.50 25.14 -17.53
C TRP A 3 5.81 25.32 -16.77
N PRO A 4 5.97 26.35 -15.92
CA PRO A 4 7.09 26.37 -15.01
C PRO A 4 6.92 25.19 -14.06
N LEU A 5 7.80 24.18 -14.19
CA LEU A 5 7.97 23.14 -13.19
C LEU A 5 8.56 23.79 -11.94
N TRP A 6 7.71 24.47 -11.17
CA TRP A 6 8.06 24.90 -9.82
C TRP A 6 8.03 23.65 -8.95
N TYR A 7 9.15 22.91 -8.94
CA TYR A 7 9.36 21.91 -7.92
C TYR A 7 9.36 22.63 -6.56
N PRO A 8 8.49 22.23 -5.61
CA PRO A 8 8.61 22.76 -4.26
C PRO A 8 10.04 22.51 -3.77
N SER A 9 10.61 23.47 -3.03
CA SER A 9 11.92 23.29 -2.40
C SER A 9 11.96 21.96 -1.64
N LEU A 10 13.12 21.30 -1.60
CA LEU A 10 13.27 20.00 -0.92
C LEU A 10 12.73 20.05 0.52
N ASP A 11 12.90 21.19 1.20
CA ASP A 11 12.39 21.45 2.56
C ASP A 11 10.86 21.36 2.67
N ARG A 12 10.13 21.66 1.59
CA ARG A 12 8.65 21.60 1.57
C ARG A 12 8.13 20.21 1.18
N ALA A 13 8.96 19.40 0.54
CA ALA A 13 8.65 18.00 0.22
C ALA A 13 9.07 17.03 1.34
N TRP A 14 9.90 17.49 2.29
CA TRP A 14 10.32 16.70 3.43
C TRP A 14 9.14 16.45 4.38
N PRO A 15 8.92 15.21 4.84
CA PRO A 15 7.91 14.93 5.85
C PRO A 15 8.26 15.65 7.15
N ALA A 16 7.25 16.13 7.88
CA ALA A 16 7.45 16.80 9.16
C ALA A 16 6.67 16.11 10.27
N GLY A 17 7.13 16.27 11.52
CA GLY A 17 6.44 15.79 12.71
C GLY A 17 6.31 14.27 12.75
N ASP A 18 5.12 13.78 13.09
CA ASP A 18 4.89 12.35 13.33
C ASP A 18 5.02 11.47 12.09
N HIS A 19 4.76 12.03 10.90
CA HIS A 19 4.96 11.31 9.66
C HIS A 19 6.45 11.04 9.40
N GLU A 20 7.32 12.02 9.66
CA GLU A 20 8.77 11.84 9.59
C GLU A 20 9.23 10.78 10.59
N ARG A 21 8.75 10.86 11.83
CA ARG A 21 9.07 9.90 12.89
C ARG A 21 8.73 8.46 12.49
N LEU A 22 7.52 8.24 11.98
CA LEU A 22 7.09 6.93 11.50
C LEU A 22 7.87 6.46 10.26
N LEU A 23 8.25 7.38 9.36
CA LEU A 23 9.11 7.06 8.22
C LEU A 23 10.50 6.61 8.69
N LEU A 24 11.13 7.35 9.61
CA LEU A 24 12.42 6.99 10.20
C LEU A 24 12.32 5.63 10.91
N ALA A 25 11.28 5.39 11.70
CA ALA A 25 11.01 4.08 12.28
C ALA A 25 10.92 2.96 11.23
N ALA A 26 10.32 3.22 10.07
CA ALA A 26 10.17 2.24 9.01
C ALA A 26 11.48 1.97 8.24
N VAL A 27 12.30 3.00 7.94
CA VAL A 27 13.40 2.90 6.96
C VAL A 27 14.81 3.14 7.50
N HIS A 28 14.95 3.66 8.72
CA HIS A 28 16.26 4.04 9.25
C HIS A 28 17.18 2.83 9.41
N VAL A 29 18.43 2.97 8.93
CA VAL A 29 19.41 1.89 8.79
C VAL A 29 19.89 1.38 10.16
N ASP A 30 20.08 2.29 11.11
CA ASP A 30 20.33 1.94 12.51
C ASP A 30 19.02 1.50 13.19
N PRO A 31 18.91 0.24 13.65
CA PRO A 31 17.72 -0.27 14.31
C PRO A 31 17.46 0.41 15.67
N VAL A 32 18.48 0.87 16.40
CA VAL A 32 18.30 1.52 17.70
C VAL A 32 17.65 2.90 17.52
N ALA A 33 18.16 3.69 16.56
CA ALA A 33 17.53 4.96 16.19
C ALA A 33 16.09 4.75 15.69
N ALA A 34 15.84 3.73 14.86
CA ALA A 34 14.50 3.42 14.38
C ALA A 34 13.52 3.04 15.51
N GLU A 35 13.98 2.22 16.45
CA GLU A 35 13.19 1.80 17.61
C GLU A 35 12.82 2.99 18.49
N ARG A 36 13.78 3.90 18.72
CA ARG A 36 13.54 5.14 19.48
C ARG A 36 12.41 5.96 18.85
N GLU A 37 12.41 6.12 17.52
CA GLU A 37 11.36 6.87 16.85
C GLU A 37 9.99 6.19 16.95
N LEU A 38 9.94 4.85 16.79
CA LEU A 38 8.68 4.11 16.94
C LEU A 38 8.14 4.19 18.37
N ARG A 39 8.99 4.00 19.38
CA ARG A 39 8.60 4.11 20.80
C ARG A 39 8.11 5.51 21.15
N ALA A 40 8.77 6.55 20.66
CA ALA A 40 8.37 7.93 20.89
C ALA A 40 7.00 8.24 20.26
N TRP A 41 6.73 7.70 19.07
CA TRP A 41 5.43 7.85 18.42
C TRP A 41 4.33 7.13 19.23
N ILE A 42 4.55 5.86 19.58
CA ILE A 42 3.59 5.05 20.36
C ILE A 42 3.31 5.69 21.73
N GLY A 43 4.34 6.25 22.39
CA GLY A 43 4.18 6.88 23.70
C GLY A 43 3.35 8.17 23.72
N THR A 44 3.00 8.71 22.55
CA THR A 44 2.29 10.01 22.43
C THR A 44 0.97 9.92 21.65
N HIS A 45 0.63 8.76 21.08
CA HIS A 45 -0.52 8.57 20.20
C HIS A 45 -1.38 7.38 20.62
N ASP A 46 -2.70 7.49 20.50
CA ASP A 46 -3.59 6.33 20.58
C ASP A 46 -3.66 5.64 19.20
N LEU A 47 -3.45 4.32 19.19
CA LEU A 47 -3.61 3.50 17.99
C LEU A 47 -5.03 3.54 17.40
N ASN A 48 -6.04 3.93 18.18
CA ASN A 48 -7.42 4.07 17.69
C ASN A 48 -7.59 5.26 16.73
N ASP A 49 -6.73 6.28 16.85
CA ASP A 49 -6.82 7.52 16.07
C ASP A 49 -5.90 7.51 14.84
N CYS A 50 -5.20 6.38 14.59
CA CYS A 50 -4.29 6.25 13.46
C CYS A 50 -5.01 6.39 12.11
N THR A 51 -4.55 7.33 11.29
CA THR A 51 -4.89 7.39 9.87
C THR A 51 -4.37 6.16 9.14
N PHE A 52 -4.96 5.86 7.98
CA PHE A 52 -4.50 4.74 7.16
C PHE A 52 -3.03 4.88 6.72
N SER A 53 -2.58 6.11 6.46
CA SER A 53 -1.18 6.40 6.11
C SER A 53 -0.22 6.02 7.25
N GLU A 54 -0.59 6.34 8.49
CA GLU A 54 0.20 5.99 9.68
C GLU A 54 0.17 4.48 9.93
N GLN A 55 -1.00 3.84 9.83
CA GLN A 55 -1.13 2.38 9.98
C GLN A 55 -0.17 1.62 9.06
N ARG A 56 0.04 2.11 7.82
CA ARG A 56 0.97 1.50 6.86
C ARG A 56 2.44 1.66 7.26
N LEU A 57 2.81 2.82 7.82
CA LEU A 57 4.18 3.05 8.31
C LEU A 57 4.44 2.29 9.62
N ILE A 58 3.47 2.27 10.53
CA ILE A 58 3.50 1.45 11.75
C ILE A 58 3.70 -0.02 11.40
N LEU A 59 2.94 -0.54 10.41
CA LEU A 59 3.11 -1.91 9.94
C LEU A 59 4.53 -2.16 9.41
N ALA A 60 5.06 -1.25 8.59
CA ALA A 60 6.41 -1.37 8.03
C ALA A 60 7.49 -1.38 9.13
N ALA A 61 7.37 -0.49 10.12
CA ALA A 61 8.26 -0.44 11.27
C ALA A 61 8.12 -1.69 12.16
N TRP A 62 6.89 -2.10 12.47
CA TRP A 62 6.58 -3.28 13.28
C TRP A 62 7.08 -4.59 12.67
N ASN A 63 6.98 -4.76 11.35
CA ASN A 63 7.51 -5.93 10.65
C ASN A 63 9.03 -6.12 10.86
N ARG A 64 9.76 -5.03 11.06
CA ARG A 64 11.22 -5.05 11.27
C ARG A 64 11.61 -5.06 12.74
N LEU A 65 10.90 -4.28 13.57
CA LEU A 65 11.31 -3.97 14.96
C LEU A 65 10.46 -4.71 16.01
N GLY A 66 9.31 -5.26 15.62
CA GLY A 66 8.32 -5.87 16.53
C GLY A 66 8.88 -6.92 17.50
N PRO A 67 9.84 -7.78 17.12
CA PRO A 67 10.48 -8.70 18.06
C PRO A 67 11.13 -8.01 19.28
N GLY A 68 11.72 -6.83 19.10
CA GLY A 68 12.38 -6.05 20.16
C GLY A 68 11.45 -5.13 20.96
N LEU A 69 10.18 -5.02 20.56
CA LEU A 69 9.19 -4.10 21.12
C LEU A 69 8.08 -4.81 21.90
N ARG A 70 8.28 -6.06 22.28
CA ARG A 70 7.27 -6.88 22.98
C ARG A 70 7.00 -6.42 24.41
N ASP A 71 7.86 -5.59 24.97
CA ASP A 71 7.72 -4.95 26.28
C ASP A 71 6.70 -3.80 26.28
N LEU A 72 6.34 -3.27 25.10
CA LEU A 72 5.36 -2.18 25.01
C LEU A 72 3.95 -2.66 25.41
N PRO A 73 3.20 -1.87 26.19
CA PRO A 73 1.81 -2.19 26.53
C PRO A 73 0.93 -2.43 25.30
N ASP A 74 1.17 -1.70 24.22
CA ASP A 74 0.43 -1.80 22.96
C ASP A 74 0.94 -2.90 22.00
N ALA A 75 1.98 -3.66 22.36
CA ALA A 75 2.51 -4.72 21.50
C ALA A 75 1.43 -5.72 20.99
N PRO A 76 0.46 -6.18 21.81
CA PRO A 76 -0.63 -7.02 21.32
C PRO A 76 -1.55 -6.30 20.31
N ARG A 77 -1.78 -5.00 20.50
CA ARG A 77 -2.60 -4.17 19.59
C ARG A 77 -1.88 -3.98 18.25
N LEU A 78 -0.57 -3.74 18.26
CA LEU A 78 0.25 -3.64 17.04
C LEU A 78 0.29 -4.96 16.25
N ALA A 79 0.43 -6.09 16.94
CA ALA A 79 0.31 -7.41 16.32
C ALA A 79 -1.12 -7.66 15.77
N GLY A 80 -2.15 -7.14 16.44
CA GLY A 80 -3.53 -7.13 15.95
C GLY A 80 -3.70 -6.31 14.67
N LEU A 81 -3.17 -5.08 14.66
CA LEU A 81 -3.17 -4.18 13.51
C LEU A 81 -2.48 -4.83 12.30
N GLN A 82 -1.31 -5.45 12.50
CA GLN A 82 -0.61 -6.20 11.47
C GLN A 82 -1.49 -7.30 10.86
N ARG A 83 -2.10 -8.14 11.69
CA ARG A 83 -2.99 -9.22 11.22
C ARG A 83 -4.22 -8.68 10.50
N MET A 84 -4.82 -7.61 11.00
CA MET A 84 -5.97 -6.96 10.35
C MET A 84 -5.59 -6.45 8.96
N LEU A 85 -4.49 -5.71 8.84
CA LEU A 85 -4.03 -5.14 7.56
C LEU A 85 -3.65 -6.23 6.56
N TRP A 86 -2.93 -7.26 7.01
CA TRP A 86 -2.63 -8.45 6.22
C TRP A 86 -3.90 -9.12 5.68
N THR A 87 -4.88 -9.34 6.57
CA THR A 87 -6.14 -10.00 6.20
C THR A 87 -6.90 -9.20 5.15
N ARG A 88 -7.00 -7.86 5.31
CA ARG A 88 -7.62 -6.99 4.30
C ARG A 88 -6.94 -7.12 2.94
N THR A 89 -5.61 -7.13 2.91
CA THR A 89 -4.85 -7.32 1.67
C THR A 89 -5.11 -8.70 1.04
N MET A 90 -5.19 -9.77 1.81
CA MET A 90 -5.51 -11.10 1.29
C MET A 90 -6.96 -11.20 0.78
N LEU A 91 -7.92 -10.56 1.45
CA LEU A 91 -9.31 -10.49 0.99
C LEU A 91 -9.42 -9.73 -0.32
N LEU A 92 -8.77 -8.57 -0.45
CA LEU A 92 -8.70 -7.81 -1.71
C LEU A 92 -8.13 -8.65 -2.86
N MET A 93 -7.02 -9.35 -2.63
CA MET A 93 -6.42 -10.24 -3.64
C MET A 93 -7.39 -11.34 -4.08
N ARG A 94 -8.15 -11.92 -3.12
CA ARG A 94 -9.18 -12.92 -3.41
C ARG A 94 -10.34 -12.34 -4.21
N GLU A 95 -10.80 -11.15 -3.84
CA GLU A 95 -11.90 -10.44 -4.51
C GLU A 95 -11.56 -10.09 -5.97
N CYS A 96 -10.30 -9.77 -6.26
CA CYS A 96 -9.86 -9.48 -7.63
C CYS A 96 -9.50 -10.72 -8.46
N GLN A 97 -9.42 -11.90 -7.86
CA GLN A 97 -9.05 -13.14 -8.55
C GLN A 97 -9.94 -13.47 -9.77
N PRO A 98 -11.28 -13.29 -9.74
CA PRO A 98 -12.12 -13.51 -10.91
C PRO A 98 -11.78 -12.59 -12.09
N ALA A 99 -11.45 -11.32 -11.82
CA ALA A 99 -11.07 -10.37 -12.87
C ALA A 99 -9.73 -10.74 -13.52
N PHE A 100 -8.75 -11.16 -12.72
CA PHE A 100 -7.47 -11.66 -13.26
C PHE A 100 -7.65 -12.94 -14.08
N ALA A 101 -8.51 -13.86 -13.64
CA ALA A 101 -8.82 -15.06 -14.40
C ALA A 101 -9.49 -14.72 -15.74
N ALA A 102 -10.44 -13.79 -15.76
CA ALA A 102 -11.12 -13.37 -16.98
C ALA A 102 -10.17 -12.67 -17.97
N LEU A 103 -9.27 -11.80 -17.49
CA LEU A 103 -8.23 -11.21 -18.33
C LEU A 103 -7.32 -12.26 -18.97
N ALA A 104 -6.95 -13.31 -18.20
CA ALA A 104 -6.15 -14.41 -18.72
C ALA A 104 -6.91 -15.25 -19.75
N VAL A 105 -8.20 -15.53 -19.54
CA VAL A 105 -9.06 -16.23 -20.51
C VAL A 105 -9.23 -15.44 -21.81
N ALA A 106 -9.32 -14.10 -21.72
CA ALA A 106 -9.39 -13.20 -22.87
C ALA A 106 -8.03 -12.98 -23.56
N ASP A 107 -6.98 -13.69 -23.14
CA ASP A 107 -5.61 -13.55 -23.63
C ASP A 107 -5.12 -12.08 -23.61
N VAL A 108 -5.51 -11.34 -22.56
CA VAL A 108 -5.05 -9.97 -22.32
C VAL A 108 -3.78 -10.03 -21.46
N PRO A 109 -2.60 -9.67 -22.01
CA PRO A 109 -1.40 -9.65 -21.20
C PRO A 109 -1.53 -8.61 -20.09
N MET A 110 -1.17 -8.99 -18.87
CA MET A 110 -1.19 -8.09 -17.71
C MET A 110 0.06 -8.26 -16.86
N MET A 111 0.47 -7.17 -16.23
CA MET A 111 1.55 -7.13 -15.26
C MET A 111 1.03 -6.48 -13.98
N LEU A 112 1.14 -7.20 -12.85
CA LEU A 112 0.92 -6.60 -11.54
C LEU A 112 2.05 -5.61 -11.23
N ILE A 113 1.70 -4.46 -10.67
CA ILE A 113 2.69 -3.46 -10.21
C ILE A 113 2.46 -3.09 -8.74
N LYS A 114 3.36 -2.28 -8.19
CA LYS A 114 3.29 -1.72 -6.83
C LYS A 114 3.08 -2.79 -5.74
N GLY A 115 2.02 -2.67 -4.93
CA GLY A 115 1.75 -3.55 -3.78
C GLY A 115 1.45 -4.98 -4.20
N ALA A 116 0.62 -5.15 -5.23
CA ALA A 116 0.23 -6.45 -5.76
C ALA A 116 1.43 -7.25 -6.26
N ALA A 117 2.37 -6.58 -6.97
CA ALA A 117 3.61 -7.20 -7.42
C ALA A 117 4.45 -7.72 -6.24
N ARG A 118 4.55 -6.94 -5.15
CA ARG A 118 5.27 -7.34 -3.94
C ARG A 118 4.62 -8.52 -3.22
N ALA A 119 3.28 -8.60 -3.21
CA ALA A 119 2.58 -9.74 -2.64
C ALA A 119 2.69 -11.01 -3.49
N ALA A 120 2.81 -10.87 -4.81
CA ALA A 120 3.06 -12.00 -5.70
C ALA A 120 4.48 -12.57 -5.54
N ASP A 121 5.46 -11.72 -5.22
CA ASP A 121 6.86 -12.09 -4.98
C ASP A 121 7.00 -12.98 -3.72
N PRO A 122 7.51 -14.23 -3.84
CA PRO A 122 7.77 -15.12 -2.70
C PRO A 122 8.61 -14.49 -1.57
N VAL A 123 9.54 -13.58 -1.91
CA VAL A 123 10.40 -12.90 -0.93
C VAL A 123 9.70 -11.70 -0.30
N GLY A 124 8.74 -11.09 -1.01
CA GLY A 124 8.04 -9.85 -0.60
C GLY A 124 6.76 -10.06 0.20
N ARG A 125 6.32 -11.31 0.39
CA ARG A 125 4.97 -11.64 0.87
C ARG A 125 4.57 -11.09 2.23
N GLY A 126 5.47 -10.68 3.13
CA GLY A 126 5.08 -10.24 4.49
C GLY A 126 5.09 -8.72 4.75
N GLY A 127 5.62 -7.92 3.83
CA GLY A 127 6.19 -6.61 4.20
C GLY A 127 5.25 -5.40 4.12
N ARG A 128 4.16 -5.46 3.35
CA ARG A 128 3.37 -4.28 2.99
C ARG A 128 1.89 -4.60 2.81
N SER A 129 1.03 -3.86 3.51
CA SER A 129 -0.40 -3.81 3.21
C SER A 129 -0.70 -2.83 2.08
N PHE A 130 -1.75 -3.14 1.33
CA PHE A 130 -2.34 -2.28 0.30
C PHE A 130 -3.85 -2.53 0.23
N HIS A 131 -4.54 -1.57 -0.37
CA HIS A 131 -6.00 -1.44 -0.42
C HIS A 131 -6.57 -1.36 -1.84
N ASP A 132 -5.67 -1.43 -2.82
CA ASP A 132 -5.89 -1.31 -4.24
C ASP A 132 -4.94 -2.28 -4.97
N LEU A 133 -5.35 -2.73 -6.16
CA LEU A 133 -4.50 -3.51 -7.06
C LEU A 133 -4.26 -2.71 -8.33
N ASP A 134 -3.00 -2.66 -8.71
CA ASP A 134 -2.57 -1.99 -9.92
C ASP A 134 -2.08 -3.02 -10.94
N ILE A 135 -2.66 -2.95 -12.13
CA ILE A 135 -2.21 -3.71 -13.30
C ILE A 135 -1.80 -2.77 -14.42
N VAL A 136 -0.86 -3.24 -15.24
CA VAL A 136 -0.52 -2.64 -16.52
C VAL A 136 -0.87 -3.63 -17.61
N VAL A 137 -1.53 -3.14 -18.66
CA VAL A 137 -1.84 -3.89 -19.88
C VAL A 137 -1.21 -3.21 -21.09
N PRO A 138 -0.91 -3.93 -22.18
CA PRO A 138 -0.50 -3.32 -23.43
C PRO A 138 -1.53 -2.30 -23.91
N ARG A 139 -1.07 -1.13 -24.35
CA ARG A 139 -1.95 -0.02 -24.78
C ARG A 139 -2.96 -0.44 -25.84
N ASN A 140 -2.55 -1.30 -26.77
CA ASN A 140 -3.40 -1.83 -27.84
C ASN A 140 -4.44 -2.86 -27.36
N ARG A 141 -4.34 -3.36 -26.12
CA ARG A 141 -5.29 -4.30 -25.50
C ARG A 141 -6.12 -3.65 -24.38
N LEU A 142 -6.02 -2.33 -24.20
CA LEU A 142 -6.73 -1.61 -23.14
C LEU A 142 -8.25 -1.73 -23.27
N GLY A 143 -8.78 -1.68 -24.51
CA GLY A 143 -10.21 -1.85 -24.76
C GLY A 143 -10.71 -3.23 -24.31
N ASP A 144 -9.98 -4.29 -24.66
CA ASP A 144 -10.30 -5.67 -24.26
C ASP A 144 -10.29 -5.81 -22.73
N ALA A 145 -9.28 -5.23 -22.06
CA ALA A 145 -9.17 -5.26 -20.61
C ALA A 145 -10.37 -4.58 -19.94
N LEU A 146 -10.77 -3.40 -20.43
CA LEU A 146 -11.93 -2.67 -19.93
C LEU A 146 -13.24 -3.43 -20.20
N GLY A 147 -13.37 -4.06 -21.38
CA GLY A 147 -14.51 -4.91 -21.71
C GLY A 147 -14.70 -6.03 -20.68
N VAL A 148 -13.63 -6.73 -20.33
CA VAL A 148 -13.64 -7.77 -19.27
C VAL A 148 -14.15 -7.22 -17.94
N PHE A 149 -13.67 -6.05 -17.52
CA PHE A 149 -14.13 -5.44 -16.26
C PHE A 149 -15.61 -5.07 -16.29
N VAL A 150 -16.09 -4.50 -17.40
CA VAL A 150 -17.51 -4.14 -17.58
C VAL A 150 -18.41 -5.37 -17.56
N GLU A 151 -18.02 -6.45 -18.26
CA GLU A 151 -18.77 -7.72 -18.28
C GLU A 151 -18.88 -8.37 -16.90
N LEU A 152 -17.86 -8.17 -16.05
CA LEU A 152 -17.84 -8.61 -14.65
C LEU A 152 -18.58 -7.65 -13.69
N GLY A 153 -19.19 -6.58 -14.19
CA GLY A 153 -19.94 -5.62 -13.39
C GLY A 153 -19.09 -4.63 -12.60
N TRP A 154 -17.83 -4.43 -12.99
CA TRP A 154 -16.99 -3.38 -12.39
C TRP A 154 -17.43 -2.00 -12.87
N GLU A 155 -17.56 -1.08 -11.93
CA GLU A 155 -17.90 0.31 -12.20
C GLU A 155 -16.70 1.23 -11.96
N PRO A 156 -16.50 2.27 -12.80
CA PRO A 156 -15.51 3.29 -12.53
C PRO A 156 -15.84 4.05 -11.24
N SER A 157 -14.94 4.01 -10.26
CA SER A 157 -15.08 4.80 -9.01
C SER A 157 -14.52 6.23 -9.16
N SER A 158 -13.52 6.42 -10.02
CA SER A 158 -12.92 7.71 -10.36
C SER A 158 -12.07 7.58 -11.64
N GLY A 159 -11.82 8.69 -12.34
CA GLY A 159 -10.99 8.70 -13.56
C GLY A 159 -11.73 8.30 -14.85
N SER A 160 -11.08 8.56 -15.99
CA SER A 160 -11.64 8.46 -17.35
C SER A 160 -11.70 7.02 -17.89
N SER A 161 -12.15 6.06 -17.09
CA SER A 161 -12.00 4.62 -17.40
C SER A 161 -13.09 4.06 -18.31
N ALA A 162 -14.25 4.73 -18.44
CA ALA A 162 -15.34 4.29 -19.33
C ALA A 162 -15.89 5.40 -20.26
N MET A 163 -15.85 6.68 -19.84
CA MET A 163 -16.47 7.80 -20.59
C MET A 163 -15.69 8.30 -21.82
N ARG A 164 -14.61 7.64 -22.26
CA ARG A 164 -13.84 8.04 -23.46
C ARG A 164 -13.75 6.96 -24.54
N MET A 165 -14.40 5.82 -24.35
CA MET A 165 -14.39 4.71 -25.32
C MET A 165 -15.79 4.35 -25.87
N LEU A 166 -16.82 5.06 -25.42
CA LEU A 166 -18.11 5.20 -26.11
C LEU A 166 -18.14 6.57 -26.79
#